data_AF-A0A1I8AK31-F1
#
_entry.id   AF-A0A1I8AK31-F1
#
_cell.length_a   1.000
_cell.length_b   1.000
_cell.length_c   1.000
_cell.angle_alpha   90.00
_cell.angle_beta   90.00
_cell.angle_gamma   90.00
#
_symmetry.space_group_name_H-M   'P 1'
#
loop_
_entity.id
_entity.type
_entity.pdbx_description
1 polymer ?
#
loop_
_entity_poly.entity_id
_entity_poly.type
_entity_poly.pdbx_seq_one_letter_code
_entity_poly.pdbx_strand_id
1 'polypeptide(L)'
;MAEEGDQEGGNLGAMTYQCVFNPVFDRLEANHAGNPEAVASINQLRSTLQCADQASPSFLHDLMRTLVTQSELNVNFQESFLRLQENAPTEDLEIPMLSDFAEFQELSARAIAFRNILSRIPEEMGDRRTFLNIIQEIASAMKMMLDATTTVIEIIPPTFQHAVERCKREFVRDSKEFRRILKEHFCNNNTDQVTTSANQLIFKTAQIVRTVRDKLQLSVYPMWCDSVIT
;
A
#
# COMPACT_ATOMS: atom_id res chain seq x y z
N MET A 1 -6.95 32.55 7.43
CA MET A 1 -7.15 31.18 7.95
C MET A 1 -6.67 30.25 6.88
N ALA A 2 -5.49 29.67 7.07
CA ALA A 2 -4.95 28.68 6.14
C ALA A 2 -5.66 27.36 6.46
N GLU A 3 -6.33 26.79 5.46
CA GLU A 3 -6.83 25.42 5.51
C GLU A 3 -5.64 24.50 5.73
N GLU A 4 -5.64 23.81 6.88
CA GLU A 4 -4.76 22.68 7.12
C GLU A 4 -5.11 21.62 6.07
N GLY A 5 -4.23 21.47 5.08
CA GLY A 5 -4.39 20.52 3.99
C GLY A 5 -4.59 19.12 4.55
N ASP A 6 -5.67 18.50 4.10
CA ASP A 6 -6.16 17.16 4.40
C ASP A 6 -5.10 16.09 4.06
N GLN A 7 -4.09 15.96 4.91
CA GLN A 7 -3.02 14.96 4.78
C GLN A 7 -3.55 13.53 5.01
N GLU A 8 -4.76 13.40 5.61
CA GLU A 8 -5.43 12.13 5.89
C GLU A 8 -6.04 11.46 4.65
N GLY A 9 -6.39 12.23 3.61
CA GLY A 9 -7.00 11.69 2.39
C GLY A 9 -6.01 11.17 1.33
N GLY A 10 -4.77 11.67 1.33
CA GLY A 10 -3.83 11.43 0.24
C GLY A 10 -3.31 9.99 0.14
N ASN A 11 -3.08 9.32 1.28
CA ASN A 11 -2.58 7.95 1.31
C ASN A 11 -3.71 6.91 1.17
N LEU A 12 -4.85 7.12 1.83
CA LEU A 12 -6.01 6.23 1.73
C LEU A 12 -6.59 6.23 0.32
N GLY A 13 -6.59 7.38 -0.36
CA GLY A 13 -6.95 7.50 -1.78
C GLY A 13 -6.24 6.45 -2.64
N ALA A 14 -4.91 6.41 -2.54
CA ALA A 14 -4.07 5.49 -3.32
C ALA A 14 -4.25 3.99 -2.95
N MET A 15 -4.80 3.69 -1.78
CA MET A 15 -5.02 2.32 -1.29
C MET A 15 -6.47 1.86 -1.47
N THR A 16 -7.40 2.76 -1.77
CA THR A 16 -8.85 2.48 -1.79
C THR A 16 -9.22 1.41 -2.80
N TYR A 17 -8.64 1.46 -4.01
CA TYR A 17 -8.90 0.42 -4.99
C TYR A 17 -8.49 -0.97 -4.46
N GLN A 18 -7.27 -1.10 -3.94
CA GLN A 18 -6.73 -2.38 -3.50
C GLN A 18 -7.42 -2.93 -2.24
N CYS A 19 -7.69 -2.07 -1.24
CA CYS A 19 -8.27 -2.53 0.02
C CYS A 19 -9.79 -2.74 -0.05
N VAL A 20 -10.51 -1.98 -0.88
CA VAL A 20 -11.98 -1.93 -0.85
C VAL A 20 -12.58 -2.45 -2.15
N PHE A 21 -12.26 -1.84 -3.29
CA PHE A 21 -12.97 -2.14 -4.54
C PHE A 21 -12.53 -3.45 -5.17
N ASN A 22 -11.22 -3.76 -5.21
CA ASN A 22 -10.72 -4.99 -5.83
C ASN A 22 -11.31 -6.25 -5.18
N PRO A 23 -11.27 -6.41 -3.84
CA PRO A 23 -11.88 -7.57 -3.18
C PRO A 23 -13.40 -7.64 -3.35
N VAL A 24 -14.08 -6.49 -3.49
CA VAL A 24 -15.52 -6.45 -3.79
C VAL A 24 -15.78 -7.01 -5.19
N PHE A 25 -15.01 -6.58 -6.20
CA PHE A 25 -15.18 -7.08 -7.55
C PHE A 25 -14.87 -8.58 -7.65
N ASP A 26 -13.80 -9.05 -7.00
CA ASP A 26 -13.45 -10.48 -7.01
C ASP A 26 -14.58 -11.34 -6.42
N ARG A 27 -15.20 -10.87 -5.33
CA ARG A 27 -16.39 -11.53 -4.75
C ARG A 27 -17.61 -11.48 -5.68
N LEU A 28 -17.86 -10.34 -6.32
CA LEU A 28 -18.97 -10.21 -7.27
C LEU A 28 -18.80 -11.16 -8.46
N GLU A 29 -17.60 -11.23 -9.04
CA GLU A 29 -17.30 -12.15 -10.14
C GLU A 29 -17.46 -13.61 -9.72
N ALA A 30 -16.93 -13.99 -8.56
CA ALA A 30 -17.07 -15.35 -8.03
C ALA A 30 -18.54 -15.74 -7.83
N ASN A 31 -19.36 -14.83 -7.29
CA ASN A 31 -20.79 -15.05 -7.06
C ASN A 31 -21.60 -15.15 -8.37
N HIS A 32 -21.09 -14.57 -9.46
CA HIS A 32 -21.75 -14.54 -10.76
C HIS A 32 -21.04 -15.35 -11.84
N ALA A 33 -20.10 -16.24 -11.48
CA ALA A 33 -19.26 -16.99 -12.42
C ALA A 33 -20.05 -17.83 -13.45
N GLY A 34 -21.28 -18.25 -13.12
CA GLY A 34 -22.17 -18.97 -14.03
C GLY A 34 -22.95 -18.10 -15.03
N ASN A 35 -22.82 -16.76 -14.97
CA ASN A 35 -23.50 -15.81 -15.83
C ASN A 35 -22.49 -14.92 -16.58
N PRO A 36 -22.15 -15.26 -17.84
CA PRO A 36 -21.18 -14.51 -18.63
C PRO A 36 -21.53 -13.03 -18.84
N GLU A 37 -22.83 -12.69 -18.98
CA GLU A 37 -23.27 -11.31 -19.17
C GLU A 37 -23.07 -10.47 -17.91
N ALA A 38 -23.33 -11.06 -16.74
CA ALA A 38 -23.09 -10.42 -15.45
C ALA A 38 -21.59 -10.19 -15.23
N VAL A 39 -20.75 -11.20 -15.50
CA VAL A 39 -19.28 -11.09 -15.40
C VAL A 39 -18.74 -10.02 -16.36
N ALA A 40 -19.24 -9.94 -17.59
CA ALA A 40 -18.85 -8.89 -18.53
C ALA A 40 -19.21 -7.48 -18.01
N SER A 41 -20.41 -7.33 -17.44
CA SER A 41 -20.86 -6.05 -16.86
C SER A 41 -20.04 -5.65 -15.62
N ILE A 42 -19.69 -6.61 -14.77
CA ILE A 42 -18.83 -6.39 -13.59
C ILE A 42 -17.43 -5.94 -14.04
N ASN A 43 -16.86 -6.59 -15.05
CA ASN A 43 -15.56 -6.20 -15.61
C ASN A 43 -15.59 -4.80 -16.22
N GLN A 44 -16.63 -4.46 -16.96
CA GLN A 44 -16.81 -3.11 -17.50
C GLN A 44 -16.88 -2.07 -16.38
N LEU A 45 -17.61 -2.35 -15.29
CA LEU A 45 -17.69 -1.47 -14.13
C LEU A 45 -16.33 -1.32 -13.44
N ARG A 46 -15.59 -2.43 -13.23
CA ARG A 46 -14.23 -2.42 -12.66
C ARG A 46 -13.32 -1.50 -13.47
N SER A 47 -13.24 -1.70 -14.79
CA SER A 47 -12.40 -0.88 -15.66
C SER A 47 -12.82 0.59 -15.68
N THR A 48 -14.12 0.88 -15.73
CA THR A 48 -14.63 2.27 -15.74
C THR A 48 -14.26 3.00 -14.46
N LEU A 49 -14.41 2.35 -13.30
CA LEU A 49 -14.06 2.92 -12.01
C LEU A 49 -12.56 3.11 -11.84
N GLN A 50 -11.73 2.18 -12.32
CA GLN A 50 -10.28 2.36 -12.36
C GLN A 50 -9.88 3.54 -13.26
N CYS A 51 -10.48 3.67 -14.45
CA CYS A 51 -10.23 4.81 -15.34
C CYS A 51 -10.65 6.14 -14.71
N ALA A 52 -11.78 6.17 -13.99
CA ALA A 52 -12.22 7.36 -13.27
C ALA A 52 -11.22 7.79 -12.19
N ASP A 53 -10.69 6.83 -11.42
CA ASP A 53 -9.69 7.09 -10.38
C ASP A 53 -8.35 7.54 -10.94
N GLN A 54 -7.94 7.00 -12.10
CA GLN A 54 -6.76 7.45 -12.81
C GLN A 54 -6.91 8.87 -13.36
N ALA A 55 -8.10 9.21 -13.88
CA ALA A 55 -8.39 10.54 -14.41
C ALA A 55 -8.55 11.60 -13.31
N SER A 56 -9.06 11.19 -12.15
CA SER A 56 -9.26 12.05 -10.98
C SER A 56 -8.76 11.31 -9.73
N PRO A 57 -7.50 11.55 -9.31
CA PRO A 57 -6.94 10.88 -8.14
C PRO A 57 -7.84 10.99 -6.91
N SER A 58 -7.98 9.88 -6.19
CA SER A 58 -8.86 9.74 -5.01
C SER A 58 -10.37 9.74 -5.29
N PHE A 59 -10.81 9.70 -6.55
CA PHE A 59 -12.22 9.59 -6.89
C PHE A 59 -12.92 8.43 -6.18
N LEU A 60 -12.31 7.24 -6.17
CA LEU A 60 -12.90 6.06 -5.51
C LEU A 60 -13.01 6.22 -4.00
N HIS A 61 -12.05 6.91 -3.40
CA HIS A 61 -12.08 7.22 -1.98
C HIS A 61 -13.20 8.20 -1.63
N ASP A 62 -13.37 9.25 -2.44
CA ASP A 62 -14.46 10.21 -2.25
C ASP A 62 -15.83 9.59 -2.50
N LEU A 63 -15.94 8.71 -3.49
CA LEU A 63 -17.14 7.91 -3.73
C LEU A 63 -17.46 7.03 -2.52
N MET A 64 -16.51 6.23 -2.04
CA MET A 64 -16.68 5.38 -0.86
C MET A 64 -17.06 6.20 0.38
N ARG A 65 -16.34 7.31 0.64
CA ARG A 65 -16.61 8.21 1.76
C ARG A 65 -18.05 8.73 1.70
N THR A 66 -18.49 9.19 0.53
CA THR A 66 -19.86 9.67 0.31
C THR A 66 -20.90 8.59 0.60
N LEU A 67 -20.68 7.36 0.12
CA LEU A 67 -21.59 6.23 0.37
C LEU A 67 -21.69 5.90 1.86
N VAL A 68 -20.57 5.86 2.58
CA VAL A 68 -20.54 5.59 4.03
C VAL A 68 -21.26 6.70 4.79
N THR A 69 -20.99 7.97 4.48
CA THR A 69 -21.68 9.10 5.12
C THR A 69 -23.19 9.06 4.89
N GLN A 70 -23.63 8.70 3.68
CA GLN A 70 -25.06 8.55 3.37
C GLN A 70 -25.73 7.35 4.05
N SER A 71 -24.95 6.34 4.44
CA SER A 71 -25.45 5.14 5.13
C SER A 71 -25.62 5.31 6.65
N GLU A 72 -25.32 6.49 7.19
CA GLU A 72 -25.35 6.80 8.64
C GLU A 72 -24.45 5.87 9.48
N LEU A 73 -23.47 5.20 8.86
CA LEU A 73 -22.48 4.38 9.54
C LEU A 73 -21.37 5.26 10.10
N ASN A 74 -21.05 5.06 11.38
CA ASN A 74 -19.89 5.68 12.02
C ASN A 74 -18.66 4.78 11.85
N VAL A 75 -17.85 5.02 10.82
CA VAL A 75 -16.68 4.21 10.48
C VAL A 75 -15.41 5.04 10.61
N ASN A 76 -14.45 4.56 11.39
CA ASN A 76 -13.09 5.10 11.40
C ASN A 76 -12.33 4.57 10.18
N PHE A 77 -12.22 5.39 9.13
CA PHE A 77 -11.55 4.98 7.89
C PHE A 77 -10.10 4.55 8.09
N GLN A 78 -9.34 5.24 8.94
CA GLN A 78 -7.92 4.92 9.15
C GLN A 78 -7.77 3.52 9.77
N GLU A 79 -8.54 3.25 10.82
CA GLU A 79 -8.55 1.95 11.48
C GLU A 79 -9.10 0.84 10.57
N SER A 80 -10.20 1.10 9.86
CA SER A 80 -10.79 0.15 8.91
C SER A 80 -9.86 -0.19 7.75
N PHE A 81 -9.21 0.81 7.15
CA PHE A 81 -8.23 0.56 6.09
C PHE A 81 -7.08 -0.28 6.61
N LEU A 82 -6.55 0.05 7.79
CA LEU A 82 -5.42 -0.69 8.36
C LEU A 82 -5.75 -2.17 8.59
N ARG A 83 -6.97 -2.48 9.05
CA ARG A 83 -7.45 -3.88 9.14
C ARG A 83 -7.57 -4.55 7.78
N LEU A 84 -8.12 -3.86 6.79
CA LEU A 84 -8.31 -4.41 5.45
C LEU A 84 -6.99 -4.79 4.76
N GLN A 85 -5.86 -4.19 5.15
CA GLN A 85 -4.53 -4.50 4.61
C GLN A 85 -4.12 -5.97 4.78
N GLU A 86 -4.62 -6.66 5.80
CA GLU A 86 -4.32 -8.08 6.03
C GLU A 86 -4.76 -8.96 4.86
N ASN A 87 -5.93 -8.64 4.28
CA ASN A 87 -6.57 -9.41 3.21
C ASN A 87 -6.52 -8.70 1.85
N ALA A 88 -5.87 -7.53 1.78
CA ALA A 88 -5.74 -6.79 0.54
C ALA A 88 -4.81 -7.55 -0.43
N PRO A 89 -5.11 -7.54 -1.74
CA PRO A 89 -4.22 -8.06 -2.77
C PRO A 89 -2.80 -7.50 -2.64
N THR A 90 -1.81 -8.27 -3.05
CA THR A 90 -0.38 -7.94 -2.93
C THR A 90 0.24 -7.43 -4.23
N GLU A 91 -0.55 -7.29 -5.29
CA GLU A 91 -0.07 -6.90 -6.63
C GLU A 91 0.72 -5.57 -6.63
N ASP A 92 0.35 -4.64 -5.75
CA ASP A 92 1.05 -3.36 -5.61
C ASP A 92 2.38 -3.48 -4.86
N LEU A 93 2.64 -4.61 -4.20
CA LEU A 93 3.87 -4.97 -3.48
C LEU A 93 4.73 -6.03 -4.18
N GLU A 94 4.38 -6.43 -5.41
CA GLU A 94 5.11 -7.48 -6.15
C GLU A 94 5.88 -6.94 -7.35
N ILE A 95 6.92 -7.64 -7.82
CA ILE A 95 7.65 -7.26 -9.04
C ILE A 95 7.67 -8.47 -10.00
N PRO A 96 6.53 -8.78 -10.67
CA PRO A 96 6.38 -10.04 -11.40
C PRO A 96 7.38 -10.21 -12.55
N MET A 97 7.78 -9.11 -13.20
CA MET A 97 8.72 -9.12 -14.34
C MET A 97 10.12 -9.58 -13.96
N LEU A 98 10.45 -9.63 -12.67
CA LEU A 98 11.76 -10.00 -12.14
C LEU A 98 11.64 -11.13 -11.12
N SER A 99 10.63 -11.99 -11.27
CA SER A 99 10.41 -13.14 -10.40
C SER A 99 11.60 -14.10 -10.37
N ASP A 100 12.47 -14.12 -11.37
CA ASP A 100 13.63 -15.04 -11.39
C ASP A 100 14.81 -14.54 -10.52
N PHE A 101 14.73 -13.31 -10.01
CA PHE A 101 15.80 -12.67 -9.26
C PHE A 101 15.46 -12.60 -7.77
N ALA A 102 16.29 -13.26 -6.95
CA ALA A 102 16.04 -13.45 -5.53
C ALA A 102 15.91 -12.13 -4.75
N GLU A 103 16.67 -11.10 -5.14
CA GLU A 103 16.69 -9.79 -4.46
C GLU A 103 15.35 -9.04 -4.60
N PHE A 104 14.70 -9.16 -5.75
CA PHE A 104 13.39 -8.52 -6.00
C PHE A 104 12.24 -9.30 -5.37
N GLN A 105 12.33 -10.64 -5.37
CA GLN A 105 11.42 -11.48 -4.60
C GLN A 105 11.52 -11.16 -3.11
N GLU A 106 12.75 -11.04 -2.59
CA GLU A 106 13.00 -10.71 -1.19
C GLU A 106 12.42 -9.34 -0.83
N LEU A 107 12.63 -8.31 -1.66
CA LEU A 107 12.01 -6.99 -1.46
C LEU A 107 10.48 -7.10 -1.37
N SER A 108 9.85 -7.84 -2.28
CA SER A 108 8.40 -8.04 -2.30
C SER A 108 7.92 -8.77 -1.04
N ALA A 109 8.61 -9.85 -0.66
CA ALA A 109 8.30 -10.62 0.54
C ALA A 109 8.42 -9.76 1.82
N ARG A 110 9.45 -8.92 1.93
CA ARG A 110 9.62 -7.99 3.06
C ARG A 110 8.55 -6.92 3.10
N ALA A 111 8.15 -6.38 1.95
CA ALA A 111 7.08 -5.40 1.85
C ALA A 111 5.74 -5.98 2.34
N ILE A 112 5.39 -7.18 1.88
CA ILE A 112 4.16 -7.89 2.26
C ILE A 112 4.18 -8.22 3.76
N ALA A 113 5.28 -8.79 4.26
CA ALA A 113 5.41 -9.12 5.68
C ALA A 113 5.28 -7.87 6.57
N PHE A 114 5.91 -6.75 6.17
CA PHE A 114 5.82 -5.50 6.91
C PHE A 114 4.40 -4.94 6.94
N ARG A 115 3.69 -4.95 5.80
CA ARG A 115 2.27 -4.58 5.72
C ARG A 115 1.40 -5.41 6.67
N ASN A 116 1.57 -6.73 6.66
CA ASN A 116 0.76 -7.66 7.46
C ASN A 116 1.03 -7.53 8.97
N ILE A 117 2.23 -7.13 9.38
CA ILE A 117 2.51 -6.83 10.79
C ILE A 117 1.81 -5.52 11.19
N LEU A 118 1.86 -4.48 10.35
CA LEU A 118 1.20 -3.21 10.62
C LEU A 118 -0.34 -3.35 10.69
N SER A 119 -0.94 -4.22 9.86
CA SER A 119 -2.40 -4.44 9.85
C SER A 119 -2.96 -5.01 11.15
N ARG A 120 -2.11 -5.61 12.00
CA ARG A 120 -2.48 -6.16 13.32
C ARG A 120 -2.57 -5.11 14.42
N ILE A 121 -2.07 -3.90 14.20
CA ILE A 121 -2.05 -2.82 15.21
C ILE A 121 -3.44 -2.58 15.84
N PRO A 122 -4.55 -2.46 15.09
CA PRO A 122 -5.87 -2.19 15.66
C PRO A 122 -6.30 -3.22 16.70
N GLU A 123 -5.98 -4.50 16.48
CA GLU A 123 -6.37 -5.59 17.36
C GLU A 123 -5.47 -5.71 18.61
N GLU A 124 -4.18 -5.43 18.46
CA GLU A 124 -3.17 -5.64 19.51
C GLU A 124 -2.99 -4.41 20.42
N MET A 125 -3.38 -3.21 19.96
CA MET A 125 -3.23 -1.94 20.69
C MET A 125 -3.98 -1.88 22.02
N GLY A 126 -5.07 -2.65 22.16
CA GLY A 126 -5.89 -2.67 23.38
C GLY A 126 -5.20 -3.29 24.59
N ASP A 127 -4.20 -4.15 24.38
CA ASP A 127 -3.42 -4.77 25.45
C ASP A 127 -1.95 -4.35 25.37
N ARG A 128 -1.43 -3.77 26.46
CA ARG A 128 -0.07 -3.20 26.48
C ARG A 128 1.00 -4.24 26.16
N ARG A 129 0.85 -5.50 26.59
CA ARG A 129 1.88 -6.52 26.43
C ARG A 129 1.97 -6.96 24.97
N THR A 130 0.84 -7.29 24.37
CA THR A 130 0.73 -7.61 22.94
C THR A 130 1.15 -6.43 22.08
N PHE A 131 0.75 -5.20 22.43
CA PHE A 131 1.17 -4.01 21.71
C PHE A 131 2.70 -3.78 21.73
N LEU A 132 3.36 -4.05 22.87
CA LEU A 132 4.82 -3.98 22.93
C LEU A 132 5.50 -5.06 22.08
N ASN A 133 4.89 -6.25 21.98
CA ASN A 133 5.40 -7.31 21.11
C ASN A 133 5.28 -6.92 19.63
N ILE A 134 4.12 -6.42 19.20
CA ILE A 134 3.95 -5.99 17.80
C ILE A 134 4.91 -4.84 17.45
N ILE A 135 5.18 -3.90 18.37
CA ILE A 135 6.18 -2.84 18.14
C ILE A 135 7.59 -3.43 17.88
N GLN A 136 7.97 -4.50 18.57
CA GLN A 136 9.24 -5.18 18.33
C GLN A 136 9.25 -5.89 16.97
N GLU A 137 8.16 -6.57 16.61
CA GLU A 137 7.99 -7.19 15.29
C GLU A 137 8.08 -6.13 14.16
N ILE A 138 7.41 -4.98 14.30
CA ILE A 138 7.45 -3.87 13.35
C ILE A 138 8.88 -3.35 13.18
N ALA A 139 9.61 -3.15 14.28
CA ALA A 139 10.99 -2.67 14.22
C ALA A 139 11.91 -3.66 13.48
N SER A 140 11.73 -4.97 13.71
CA SER A 140 12.47 -6.01 13.01
C SER A 140 12.13 -6.04 11.51
N ALA A 141 10.84 -6.08 11.16
CA ALA A 141 10.40 -6.13 9.78
C ALA A 141 10.77 -4.87 8.99
N MET A 142 10.73 -3.68 9.62
CA MET A 142 11.19 -2.43 9.03
C MET A 142 12.68 -2.48 8.68
N LYS A 143 13.51 -3.02 9.57
CA LYS A 143 14.94 -3.20 9.30
C LYS A 143 15.14 -4.12 8.10
N MET A 144 14.47 -5.28 8.08
CA MET A 144 14.58 -6.23 6.97
C MET A 144 14.12 -5.64 5.63
N MET A 145 13.05 -4.83 5.63
CA MET A 145 12.57 -4.11 4.44
C MET A 145 13.62 -3.10 3.93
N LEU A 146 14.26 -2.35 4.84
CA LEU A 146 15.32 -1.40 4.47
C LEU A 146 16.59 -2.08 3.97
N ASP A 147 16.96 -3.22 4.56
CA ASP A 147 18.10 -4.03 4.12
C ASP A 147 17.85 -4.56 2.71
N ALA A 148 16.69 -5.18 2.45
CA ALA A 148 16.30 -5.65 1.11
C ALA A 148 16.24 -4.51 0.08
N THR A 149 15.71 -3.33 0.46
CA THR A 149 15.70 -2.15 -0.40
C THR A 149 17.13 -1.71 -0.77
N THR A 150 18.06 -1.78 0.18
CA THR A 150 19.46 -1.41 -0.04
C THR A 150 20.14 -2.40 -1.00
N THR A 151 19.92 -3.70 -0.82
CA THR A 151 20.40 -4.73 -1.76
C THR A 151 19.86 -4.48 -3.18
N VAL A 152 18.58 -4.16 -3.32
CA VAL A 152 18.00 -3.83 -4.64
C VAL A 152 18.65 -2.58 -5.24
N ILE A 153 18.90 -1.53 -4.45
CA ILE A 153 19.59 -0.31 -4.92
C ILE A 153 20.98 -0.63 -5.49
N GLU A 154 21.71 -1.56 -4.90
CA GLU A 154 23.06 -1.93 -5.35
C GLU A 154 23.07 -2.63 -6.71
N ILE A 155 22.01 -3.38 -7.06
CA ILE A 155 21.94 -4.18 -8.28
C ILE A 155 21.22 -3.51 -9.45
N ILE A 156 20.37 -2.49 -9.18
CA ILE A 156 19.67 -1.77 -10.25
C ILE A 156 20.59 -0.76 -10.97
N PRO A 157 20.28 -0.41 -12.23
CA PRO A 157 21.05 0.60 -12.98
C PRO A 157 21.24 1.91 -12.21
N PRO A 158 22.45 2.53 -12.26
CA PRO A 158 22.75 3.77 -11.53
C PRO A 158 21.77 4.92 -11.80
N THR A 159 21.19 4.97 -13.01
CA THR A 159 20.18 5.95 -13.41
C THR A 159 18.89 5.87 -12.60
N PHE A 160 18.59 4.71 -12.00
CA PHE A 160 17.36 4.47 -11.24
C PHE A 160 17.58 4.54 -9.72
N GLN A 161 18.82 4.34 -9.26
CA GLN A 161 19.19 4.33 -7.83
C GLN A 161 18.71 5.57 -7.09
N HIS A 162 18.89 6.77 -7.67
CA HIS A 162 18.49 8.02 -7.03
C HIS A 162 17.00 8.10 -6.70
N ALA A 163 16.14 7.54 -7.56
CA ALA A 163 14.70 7.52 -7.33
C ALA A 163 14.32 6.62 -6.14
N VAL A 164 14.92 5.42 -6.08
CA VAL A 164 14.67 4.47 -4.99
C VAL A 164 15.26 4.96 -3.66
N GLU A 165 16.47 5.54 -3.67
CA GLU A 165 17.08 6.18 -2.50
C GLU A 165 16.25 7.36 -1.97
N ARG A 166 15.59 8.12 -2.84
CA ARG A 166 14.63 9.14 -2.40
C ARG A 166 13.45 8.51 -1.65
N CYS A 167 12.81 7.48 -2.20
CA CYS A 167 11.70 6.79 -1.54
C CYS A 167 12.13 6.18 -0.20
N LYS A 168 13.30 5.55 -0.14
CA LYS A 168 13.90 5.01 1.09
C LYS A 168 14.09 6.10 2.15
N ARG A 169 14.61 7.29 1.80
CA ARG A 169 14.76 8.41 2.73
C ARG A 169 13.43 8.92 3.27
N GLU A 170 12.41 9.02 2.41
CA GLU A 170 11.06 9.42 2.83
C GLU A 170 10.45 8.38 3.78
N PHE A 171 10.61 7.08 3.49
CA PHE A 171 10.18 6.00 4.40
C PHE A 171 10.87 6.08 5.76
N VAL A 172 12.19 6.32 5.79
CA VAL A 172 12.96 6.46 7.05
C VAL A 172 12.51 7.69 7.86
N ARG A 173 12.11 8.77 7.19
CA ARG A 173 11.55 9.94 7.87
C ARG A 173 10.21 9.58 8.51
N ASP A 174 9.31 8.98 7.74
CA ASP A 174 7.96 8.63 8.20
C ASP A 174 8.02 7.55 9.31
N SER A 175 9.04 6.67 9.32
CA SER A 175 9.24 5.69 10.38
C SER A 175 9.75 6.26 11.71
N LYS A 176 10.55 7.32 11.65
CA LYS A 176 10.93 8.10 12.84
C LYS A 176 9.71 8.79 13.43
N GLU A 177 8.84 9.30 12.57
CA GLU A 177 7.60 9.93 12.99
C GLU A 177 6.63 8.93 13.63
N PHE A 178 6.45 7.75 13.02
CA PHE A 178 5.67 6.66 13.63
C PHE A 178 6.19 6.30 15.04
N ARG A 179 7.52 6.23 15.22
CA ARG A 179 8.11 6.01 16.55
C ARG A 179 7.78 7.13 17.53
N ARG A 180 7.76 8.39 17.10
CA ARG A 180 7.38 9.54 17.94
C ARG A 180 5.92 9.40 18.38
N ILE A 181 5.04 9.10 17.43
CA ILE A 181 3.60 8.90 17.68
C ILE A 181 3.36 7.73 18.64
N LEU A 182 4.05 6.59 18.47
CA LEU A 182 3.98 5.47 19.41
C LEU A 182 4.33 5.88 20.85
N LYS A 183 5.36 6.72 21.03
CA LYS A 183 5.72 7.23 22.37
C LYS A 183 4.62 8.09 22.96
N GLU A 184 4.01 8.96 22.15
CA GLU A 184 2.91 9.83 22.58
C GLU A 184 1.63 9.07 22.88
N HIS A 185 1.36 7.99 22.14
CA HIS A 185 0.23 7.11 22.39
C HIS A 185 0.27 6.52 23.81
N PHE A 186 1.44 6.08 24.29
CA PHE A 186 1.58 5.58 25.67
C PHE A 186 1.31 6.63 26.76
N CYS A 187 1.33 7.93 26.42
CA CYS A 187 1.02 9.02 27.34
C CYS A 187 -0.44 9.48 27.22
N ASN A 188 -0.94 9.61 25.98
CA ASN A 188 -2.17 10.35 25.67
C ASN A 188 -3.27 9.46 25.07
N ASN A 189 -3.02 8.16 24.90
CA ASN A 189 -3.93 7.19 24.28
C ASN A 189 -4.43 7.62 22.89
N ASN A 190 -3.55 8.23 22.08
CA ASN A 190 -3.90 8.74 20.76
C ASN A 190 -3.88 7.61 19.72
N THR A 191 -4.96 6.84 19.67
CA THR A 191 -5.13 5.69 18.79
C THR A 191 -5.14 6.07 17.31
N ASP A 192 -5.87 7.13 16.95
CA ASP A 192 -6.07 7.52 15.55
C ASP A 192 -4.76 7.93 14.87
N GLN A 193 -3.87 8.63 15.59
CA GLN A 193 -2.56 8.97 15.00
C GLN A 193 -1.68 7.74 14.74
N VAL A 194 -1.79 6.70 15.59
CA VAL A 194 -1.05 5.45 15.39
C VAL A 194 -1.54 4.76 14.12
N THR A 195 -2.86 4.67 13.92
CA THR A 195 -3.43 4.02 12.73
C THR A 195 -3.13 4.80 11.46
N THR A 196 -3.28 6.13 11.47
CA THR A 196 -2.91 7.02 10.35
C THR A 196 -1.44 6.88 9.98
N SER A 197 -0.55 6.88 10.97
CA SER A 197 0.89 6.77 10.71
C SER A 197 1.31 5.37 10.24
N ALA A 198 0.61 4.31 10.68
CA ALA A 198 0.80 2.96 10.14
C ALA A 198 0.36 2.85 8.67
N ASN A 199 -0.80 3.39 8.31
CA ASN A 199 -1.27 3.46 6.91
C ASN A 199 -0.27 4.23 6.03
N GLN A 200 0.30 5.32 6.55
CA GLN A 200 1.34 6.07 5.86
C GLN A 200 2.59 5.22 5.58
N LEU A 201 3.02 4.39 6.53
CA LEU A 201 4.16 3.48 6.32
C LEU A 201 3.86 2.40 5.29
N ILE A 202 2.65 1.85 5.25
CA ILE A 202 2.22 0.91 4.22
C ILE A 202 2.27 1.57 2.85
N PHE A 203 1.71 2.77 2.73
CA PHE A 203 1.77 3.55 1.49
C PHE A 203 3.21 3.80 1.03
N LYS A 204 4.12 4.20 1.93
CA LYS A 204 5.54 4.39 1.59
C LYS A 204 6.24 3.10 1.19
N THR A 205 5.86 1.98 1.77
CA THR A 205 6.35 0.64 1.38
C THR A 205 5.94 0.34 -0.06
N ALA A 206 4.68 0.51 -0.41
CA ALA A 206 4.18 0.33 -1.78
C ALA A 206 4.84 1.29 -2.78
N GLN A 207 5.11 2.54 -2.38
CA GLN A 207 5.83 3.50 -3.23
C GLN A 207 7.26 3.04 -3.57
N ILE A 208 7.98 2.43 -2.63
CA ILE A 208 9.33 1.88 -2.89
C ILE A 208 9.23 0.78 -3.96
N VAL A 209 8.37 -0.23 -3.73
CA VAL A 209 8.22 -1.36 -4.65
C VAL A 209 7.77 -0.90 -6.04
N ARG A 210 6.74 -0.04 -6.10
CA ARG A 210 6.25 0.54 -7.36
C ARG A 210 7.35 1.30 -8.10
N THR A 211 8.16 2.10 -7.39
CA THR A 211 9.26 2.84 -8.02
C THR A 211 10.29 1.90 -8.64
N VAL A 212 10.65 0.81 -7.96
CA VAL A 212 11.55 -0.22 -8.52
C VAL A 212 10.91 -0.86 -9.75
N ARG A 213 9.65 -1.28 -9.64
CA ARG A 213 8.89 -1.91 -10.74
C ARG A 213 8.83 -1.03 -11.98
N ASP A 214 8.39 0.22 -11.84
CA ASP A 214 8.15 1.14 -12.96
C ASP A 214 9.47 1.52 -13.66
N LYS A 215 10.53 1.76 -12.90
CA LYS A 215 11.85 2.08 -13.47
C LYS A 215 12.44 0.92 -14.25
N LEU A 216 12.24 -0.30 -13.78
CA LEU A 216 12.76 -1.48 -14.45
C LEU A 216 11.89 -1.91 -15.64
N GLN A 217 10.57 -1.74 -15.58
CA GLN A 217 9.71 -1.93 -16.75
C GLN A 217 10.15 -1.06 -17.92
N LEU A 218 10.43 0.23 -17.69
CA LEU A 218 10.94 1.13 -18.72
C LEU A 218 12.29 0.69 -19.32
N SER A 219 13.06 -0.17 -18.64
CA SER A 219 14.33 -0.71 -19.14
C SER A 219 14.22 -2.06 -19.87
N VAL A 220 13.12 -2.79 -19.67
CA VAL A 220 12.85 -4.06 -20.37
C VAL A 220 12.16 -3.81 -21.73
N TYR A 221 11.32 -2.78 -21.83
CA TYR A 221 10.64 -2.41 -23.09
C TYR A 221 11.57 -2.05 -24.28
N PRO A 222 12.77 -1.45 -24.10
CA PRO A 222 13.69 -1.20 -25.21
C PRO A 222 14.28 -2.48 -25.83
N MET A 223 14.36 -3.61 -25.12
CA MET A 223 15.01 -4.82 -25.65
C MET A 223 14.13 -5.65 -26.60
N TRP A 224 12.80 -5.46 -26.59
CA TRP A 224 11.88 -6.25 -27.41
C TRP A 224 11.43 -5.57 -28.71
N CYS A 225 11.64 -4.26 -28.86
CA CYS A 225 11.36 -3.57 -30.13
C CYS A 225 12.50 -3.70 -31.16
N ASP A 226 13.74 -3.95 -30.72
CA ASP A 226 14.90 -4.06 -31.62
C ASP A 226 15.10 -5.47 -32.21
N SER A 227 14.27 -6.45 -31.81
CA SER A 227 14.33 -7.83 -32.35
C SER A 227 13.29 -8.14 -33.43
N VAL A 228 12.50 -7.15 -33.88
CA VAL A 228 11.49 -7.31 -34.96
C VAL A 228 11.86 -6.51 -36.22
N ILE A 229 13.02 -5.85 -36.23
CA ILE A 229 13.55 -5.17 -37.42
C ILE A 229 15.00 -5.60 -37.64
N THR A 230 15.20 -6.85 -38.05
CA THR A 230 16.33 -7.28 -38.90
C THR A 230 15.97 -8.58 -39.59
#